data_AF-A0A0C4DJJ6-F1
#
_entry.id   AF-A0A0C4DJJ6-F1
#
_cell.length_a   1.000
_cell.length_b   1.000
_cell.length_c   1.000
_cell.angle_alpha   90.00
_cell.angle_beta   90.00
_cell.angle_gamma   90.00
#
_symmetry.space_group_name_H-M   'P 1'
#
loop_
_entity.id
_entity.type
_entity.pdbx_description
1 polymer ?
#
loop_
_entity_poly.entity_id
_entity_poly.type
_entity_poly.pdbx_seq_one_letter_code
_entity_poly.pdbx_strand_id
1 'polypeptide(L)'
;MVLKKSKFALLLLALVYYASPVTSQNTPNENLVLADCGIGLGPNGGSTSFEAIYYNGDIWTGQGENTYRPTMMVNVPWTGQYPWSWVGFTMPNGDEFSVMLDGGVKDPGEAGFATHTYEPKLFMPCYSYHRDRVFQLADGKWCSSAYVCNYRGQPYPGSGPTKPEPEKPEPQKMEIHGSMTQDTVEFWEKPATQIMNTARQAFLSDGYSCDTTKRPINDKCTISWSCTGDPANNSLERMAQVFDKLATHDKFTSMREVVTDVCRYPDTRPGKEGQCRQYEQKIDRYYKVPGSIKLTMRNVPRDGSGENSNVHGELEYTIQCDTSRWECMLCNAVGTALSVPVPAAGALVSIGCQACNTEN
;
A
#
# COMPACT_ATOMS: atom_id res chain seq x y z
N MET A 1 -5.19 3.07 -53.76
CA MET A 1 -6.48 2.35 -53.74
C MET A 1 -6.71 1.80 -52.34
N VAL A 2 -7.67 2.43 -51.64
CA VAL A 2 -8.53 1.85 -50.60
C VAL A 2 -7.85 1.21 -49.37
N LEU A 3 -7.81 2.01 -48.28
CA LEU A 3 -7.87 1.51 -46.90
C LEU A 3 -9.00 0.48 -46.78
N LYS A 4 -8.64 -0.80 -46.79
CA LYS A 4 -9.58 -1.91 -46.63
C LYS A 4 -10.00 -1.98 -45.15
N LYS A 5 -11.24 -1.54 -44.90
CA LYS A 5 -12.19 -2.03 -43.89
C LYS A 5 -11.56 -2.57 -42.60
N SER A 6 -11.37 -1.71 -41.60
CA SER A 6 -11.41 -2.16 -40.20
C SER A 6 -12.65 -1.56 -39.52
N LYS A 7 -13.80 -2.22 -39.73
CA LYS A 7 -15.01 -1.94 -38.94
C LYS A 7 -14.77 -2.17 -37.44
N PHE A 8 -13.79 -3.00 -37.10
CA PHE A 8 -13.36 -3.26 -35.72
C PHE A 8 -12.61 -2.07 -35.09
N ALA A 9 -11.79 -1.35 -35.85
CA ALA A 9 -11.08 -0.17 -35.32
C ALA A 9 -12.04 0.98 -34.96
N LEU A 10 -13.11 1.17 -35.75
CA LEU A 10 -14.17 2.14 -35.45
C LEU A 10 -15.05 1.72 -34.26
N LEU A 11 -15.29 0.41 -34.08
CA LEU A 11 -16.04 -0.09 -32.92
C LEU A 11 -15.24 0.01 -31.62
N LEU A 12 -13.91 -0.23 -31.68
CA LEU A 12 -13.01 -0.06 -30.54
C LEU A 12 -12.84 1.42 -30.14
N LEU A 13 -12.74 2.35 -31.11
CA LEU A 13 -12.74 3.78 -30.78
C LEU A 13 -14.07 4.25 -30.18
N ALA A 14 -15.20 3.70 -30.63
CA ALA A 14 -16.50 4.01 -30.04
C ALA A 14 -16.63 3.51 -28.60
N LEU A 15 -16.16 2.29 -28.30
CA LEU A 15 -16.18 1.74 -26.94
C LEU A 15 -15.26 2.49 -25.96
N VAL A 16 -14.12 3.01 -26.43
CA VAL A 16 -13.23 3.86 -25.61
C VAL A 16 -13.83 5.25 -25.36
N TYR A 17 -14.71 5.75 -26.25
CA TYR A 17 -15.38 7.04 -26.07
C TYR A 17 -16.58 6.98 -25.09
N TYR A 18 -17.18 5.80 -24.88
CA TYR A 18 -18.24 5.59 -23.88
C TYR A 18 -17.71 5.26 -22.48
N ALA A 19 -16.45 4.86 -22.36
CA ALA A 19 -15.76 4.78 -21.09
C ALA A 19 -15.14 6.14 -20.77
N SER A 20 -15.98 7.17 -20.56
CA SER A 20 -15.51 8.37 -19.86
C SER A 20 -15.01 7.89 -18.50
N PRO A 21 -13.71 8.01 -18.17
CA PRO A 21 -13.29 7.80 -16.80
C PRO A 21 -14.02 8.85 -15.99
N VAL A 22 -14.99 8.40 -15.18
CA VAL A 22 -15.56 9.21 -14.11
C VAL A 22 -14.37 9.51 -13.21
N THR A 23 -13.72 10.62 -13.49
CA THR A 23 -12.59 11.09 -12.71
C THR A 23 -13.25 11.70 -11.50
N SER A 24 -13.32 10.94 -10.41
CA SER A 24 -13.82 11.43 -9.13
C SER A 24 -13.13 12.76 -8.83
N GLN A 25 -13.88 13.84 -8.90
CA GLN A 25 -13.38 15.18 -8.63
C GLN A 25 -13.55 15.40 -7.14
N ASN A 26 -12.52 15.06 -6.35
CA ASN A 26 -12.57 15.23 -4.91
C ASN A 26 -12.64 16.73 -4.55
N THR A 27 -13.86 17.22 -4.30
CA THR A 27 -14.20 18.58 -3.87
C THR A 27 -14.53 18.59 -2.37
N PRO A 28 -13.53 18.82 -1.48
CA PRO A 28 -13.72 18.64 -0.04
C PRO A 28 -14.70 19.64 0.61
N ASN A 29 -15.02 20.74 -0.08
CA ASN A 29 -15.89 21.82 0.37
C ASN A 29 -17.13 22.00 -0.52
N GLU A 30 -17.65 20.88 -1.02
CA GLU A 30 -18.83 20.85 -1.87
C GLU A 30 -20.10 21.24 -1.12
N ASN A 31 -20.84 22.17 -1.73
CA ASN A 31 -22.17 22.56 -1.28
C ASN A 31 -23.11 22.68 -2.49
N LEU A 32 -24.33 22.19 -2.32
CA LEU A 32 -25.42 22.32 -3.26
C LEU A 32 -26.59 23.04 -2.58
N VAL A 33 -27.12 24.09 -3.21
CA VAL A 33 -28.30 24.80 -2.75
C VAL A 33 -29.42 24.62 -3.76
N LEU A 34 -30.56 24.11 -3.32
CA LEU A 34 -31.78 24.16 -4.10
C LEU A 34 -32.54 25.43 -3.70
N ALA A 35 -32.84 26.28 -4.68
CA ALA A 35 -33.33 27.62 -4.45
C ALA A 35 -34.60 27.94 -5.26
N ASP A 36 -35.48 28.72 -4.63
CA ASP A 36 -36.72 29.25 -5.17
C ASP A 36 -36.53 30.70 -5.60
N CYS A 37 -36.65 30.98 -6.90
CA CYS A 37 -36.40 32.29 -7.46
C CYS A 37 -37.68 32.99 -7.92
N GLY A 38 -37.85 34.23 -7.44
CA GLY A 38 -39.07 35.02 -7.67
C GLY A 38 -40.24 34.61 -6.79
N ILE A 39 -39.99 34.23 -5.53
CA ILE A 39 -41.05 34.05 -4.53
C ILE A 39 -41.94 35.31 -4.47
N GLY A 40 -43.25 35.12 -4.39
CA GLY A 40 -44.23 36.21 -4.39
C GLY A 40 -44.66 36.68 -5.77
N LEU A 41 -43.97 36.23 -6.84
CA LEU A 41 -44.28 36.62 -8.23
C LEU A 41 -45.05 35.53 -8.99
N GLY A 42 -45.12 34.32 -8.46
CA GLY A 42 -45.87 33.20 -9.02
C GLY A 42 -47.32 33.09 -8.52
N PRO A 43 -48.10 32.14 -9.04
CA PRO A 43 -49.46 31.87 -8.56
C PRO A 43 -49.48 31.65 -7.04
N ASN A 44 -50.46 32.25 -6.35
CA ASN A 44 -50.61 32.20 -4.89
C ASN A 44 -49.38 32.68 -4.10
N GLY A 45 -48.53 33.53 -4.68
CA GLY A 45 -47.31 34.02 -4.04
C GLY A 45 -46.14 33.03 -4.08
N GLY A 46 -46.24 31.97 -4.89
CA GLY A 46 -45.18 30.98 -5.07
C GLY A 46 -43.97 31.49 -5.88
N SER A 47 -42.98 30.62 -6.03
CA SER A 47 -41.81 30.84 -6.87
C SER A 47 -42.15 30.83 -8.37
N THR A 48 -41.29 31.45 -9.19
CA THR A 48 -41.42 31.45 -10.67
C THR A 48 -40.35 30.62 -11.37
N SER A 49 -39.32 30.20 -10.65
CA SER A 49 -38.17 29.46 -11.18
C SER A 49 -37.47 28.71 -10.05
N PHE A 50 -36.87 27.58 -10.37
CA PHE A 50 -36.20 26.69 -9.44
C PHE A 50 -34.77 26.49 -9.91
N GLU A 51 -33.80 26.71 -9.04
CA GLU A 51 -32.39 26.65 -9.39
C GLU A 51 -31.65 25.68 -8.48
N ALA A 52 -30.76 24.89 -9.06
CA ALA A 52 -29.74 24.16 -8.34
C ALA A 52 -28.43 24.94 -8.47
N ILE A 53 -27.90 25.41 -7.34
CA ILE A 53 -26.75 26.29 -7.25
C ILE A 53 -25.61 25.54 -6.56
N TYR A 54 -24.49 25.41 -7.25
CA TYR A 54 -23.33 24.65 -6.79
C TYR A 54 -22.18 25.57 -6.34
N TYR A 55 -21.56 25.23 -5.21
CA TYR A 55 -20.41 25.93 -4.65
C TYR A 55 -19.29 24.94 -4.33
N ASN A 56 -18.10 25.18 -4.90
CA ASN A 56 -16.87 24.54 -4.46
C ASN A 56 -16.20 25.41 -3.37
N GLY A 57 -16.85 25.51 -2.21
CA GLY A 57 -16.49 26.43 -1.15
C GLY A 57 -17.71 26.87 -0.34
N ASP A 58 -17.52 27.91 0.48
CA ASP A 58 -18.59 28.47 1.29
C ASP A 58 -19.73 29.04 0.42
N ILE A 59 -20.97 28.84 0.85
CA ILE A 59 -22.14 29.50 0.24
C ILE A 59 -22.24 30.95 0.72
N TRP A 60 -22.03 31.16 2.02
CA TRP A 60 -22.37 32.38 2.74
C TRP A 60 -21.13 33.20 3.11
N THR A 61 -21.21 34.52 3.00
CA THR A 61 -20.20 35.47 3.48
C THR A 61 -20.54 35.94 4.91
N GLY A 62 -19.55 35.97 5.82
CA GLY A 62 -19.73 36.50 7.18
C GLY A 62 -20.87 35.83 7.96
N GLN A 63 -21.81 36.61 8.52
CA GLN A 63 -23.00 36.10 9.23
C GLN A 63 -24.12 35.58 8.30
N GLY A 64 -23.82 35.48 7.00
CA GLY A 64 -24.64 34.90 5.93
C GLY A 64 -25.65 35.82 5.28
N GLU A 65 -25.55 37.13 5.49
CA GLU A 65 -26.41 38.11 4.84
C GLU A 65 -26.15 38.22 3.32
N ASN A 66 -24.94 37.88 2.87
CA ASN A 66 -24.62 37.77 1.44
C ASN A 66 -24.03 36.41 1.12
N THR A 67 -24.07 36.02 -0.14
CA THR A 67 -23.49 34.77 -0.67
C THR A 67 -22.23 35.01 -1.48
N TYR A 68 -21.40 33.99 -1.59
CA TYR A 68 -20.32 33.96 -2.57
C TYR A 68 -20.89 33.75 -3.98
N ARG A 69 -20.05 33.96 -4.99
CA ARG A 69 -20.44 33.64 -6.36
C ARG A 69 -20.49 32.11 -6.55
N PRO A 70 -21.58 31.56 -7.10
CA PRO A 70 -21.66 30.13 -7.34
C PRO A 70 -20.67 29.68 -8.42
N THR A 71 -20.19 28.45 -8.28
CA THR A 71 -19.29 27.81 -9.25
C THR A 71 -20.06 27.38 -10.48
N MET A 72 -21.24 26.79 -10.28
CA MET A 72 -22.15 26.38 -11.35
C MET A 72 -23.59 26.59 -10.89
N MET A 73 -24.50 26.72 -11.86
CA MET A 73 -25.93 26.83 -11.59
C MET A 73 -26.69 26.24 -12.78
N VAL A 74 -27.82 25.60 -12.50
CA VAL A 74 -28.71 25.08 -13.52
C VAL A 74 -30.17 25.26 -13.10
N ASN A 75 -31.01 25.57 -14.08
CA ASN A 75 -32.44 25.57 -13.88
C ASN A 75 -32.94 24.14 -13.69
N VAL A 76 -33.74 23.94 -12.65
CA VAL A 76 -34.36 22.66 -12.34
C VAL A 76 -35.78 22.68 -12.91
N PRO A 77 -36.10 21.81 -13.89
CA PRO A 77 -37.44 21.77 -14.44
C PRO A 77 -38.48 21.44 -13.37
N TRP A 78 -39.64 22.09 -13.43
CA TRP A 78 -40.74 21.81 -12.53
C TRP A 78 -41.29 20.40 -12.73
N THR A 79 -41.19 19.56 -11.69
CA THR A 79 -41.63 18.16 -11.72
C THR A 79 -43.07 17.96 -11.21
N GLY A 80 -43.79 19.04 -10.86
CA GLY A 80 -45.17 18.97 -10.39
C GLY A 80 -45.34 18.87 -8.88
N GLN A 81 -44.25 18.80 -8.11
CA GLN A 81 -44.29 18.62 -6.66
C GLN A 81 -43.48 19.69 -5.91
N TYR A 82 -44.12 20.32 -4.92
CA TYR A 82 -43.48 21.22 -3.96
C TYR A 82 -44.09 21.05 -2.55
N PRO A 83 -43.30 21.09 -1.46
CA PRO A 83 -41.83 21.12 -1.45
C PRO A 83 -41.21 19.94 -2.19
N TRP A 84 -39.98 20.09 -2.70
CA TRP A 84 -39.33 18.99 -3.44
C TRP A 84 -39.26 17.74 -2.58
N SER A 85 -39.53 16.58 -3.18
CA SER A 85 -39.39 15.26 -2.55
C SER A 85 -38.27 14.45 -3.19
N TRP A 86 -38.22 14.47 -4.52
CA TRP A 86 -37.16 13.89 -5.32
C TRP A 86 -36.92 14.77 -6.53
N VAL A 87 -35.65 15.05 -6.81
CA VAL A 87 -35.27 15.87 -7.96
C VAL A 87 -33.93 15.43 -8.52
N GLY A 88 -33.87 15.33 -9.85
CA GLY A 88 -32.65 15.01 -10.59
C GLY A 88 -32.33 16.10 -11.61
N PHE A 89 -31.05 16.44 -11.73
CA PHE A 89 -30.58 17.44 -12.69
C PHE A 89 -29.11 17.19 -13.06
N THR A 90 -28.69 17.68 -14.21
CA THR A 90 -27.30 17.58 -14.69
C THR A 90 -26.65 18.95 -14.64
N MET A 91 -25.51 19.04 -13.97
CA MET A 91 -24.70 20.25 -13.90
C MET A 91 -23.96 20.52 -15.23
N PRO A 92 -23.53 21.77 -15.51
CA PRO A 92 -22.83 22.12 -16.75
C PRO A 92 -21.55 21.32 -17.03
N ASN A 93 -20.90 20.76 -16.01
CA ASN A 93 -19.74 19.88 -16.14
C ASN A 93 -20.10 18.43 -16.52
N GLY A 94 -21.39 18.08 -16.62
CA GLY A 94 -21.89 16.74 -16.93
C GLY A 94 -22.09 15.85 -15.70
N ASP A 95 -21.95 16.38 -14.48
CA ASP A 95 -22.24 15.64 -13.25
C ASP A 95 -23.76 15.59 -12.99
N GLU A 96 -24.32 14.40 -12.84
CA GLU A 96 -25.74 14.21 -12.57
C GLU A 96 -25.97 14.08 -11.07
N PHE A 97 -26.84 14.94 -10.53
CA PHE A 97 -27.27 14.92 -9.14
C PHE A 97 -28.64 14.29 -9.02
N SER A 98 -28.85 13.54 -7.94
CA SER A 98 -30.15 13.07 -7.46
C SER A 98 -30.31 13.46 -6.00
N VAL A 99 -31.37 14.19 -5.68
CA VAL A 99 -31.66 14.70 -4.33
C VAL A 99 -32.98 14.12 -3.84
N MET A 100 -32.97 13.57 -2.62
CA MET A 100 -34.13 13.03 -1.92
C MET A 100 -34.38 13.83 -0.65
N LEU A 101 -35.59 14.34 -0.48
CA LEU A 101 -35.95 15.32 0.54
C LEU A 101 -37.30 14.99 1.21
N ASP A 102 -37.42 15.33 2.48
CA ASP A 102 -38.64 15.35 3.27
C ASP A 102 -39.13 16.80 3.42
N GLY A 103 -40.21 17.12 2.70
CA GLY A 103 -40.87 18.43 2.76
C GLY A 103 -41.54 18.77 4.09
N GLY A 104 -41.64 17.82 5.03
CA GLY A 104 -42.23 18.02 6.36
C GLY A 104 -41.25 18.57 7.40
N VAL A 105 -39.95 18.64 7.09
CA VAL A 105 -38.92 19.09 8.02
C VAL A 105 -38.93 20.62 8.16
N LYS A 106 -38.91 21.11 9.41
CA LYS A 106 -38.85 22.54 9.72
C LYS A 106 -37.41 23.04 9.75
N ASP A 107 -37.22 24.31 9.41
CA ASP A 107 -35.91 24.94 9.44
C ASP A 107 -35.38 25.26 10.85
N PRO A 108 -34.05 25.20 11.05
CA PRO A 108 -33.10 24.38 10.29
C PRO A 108 -33.22 22.90 10.72
N GLY A 109 -33.25 21.97 9.78
CA GLY A 109 -33.34 20.55 10.08
C GLY A 109 -32.81 19.66 8.97
N GLU A 110 -32.23 18.51 9.30
CA GLU A 110 -31.81 17.51 8.31
C GLU A 110 -33.05 16.95 7.61
N ALA A 111 -33.12 17.14 6.30
CA ALA A 111 -34.29 16.89 5.48
C ALA A 111 -34.04 15.83 4.40
N GLY A 112 -32.84 15.26 4.29
CA GLY A 112 -32.58 14.18 3.34
C GLY A 112 -31.13 14.14 2.88
N PHE A 113 -30.91 13.76 1.63
CA PHE A 113 -29.57 13.63 1.06
C PHE A 113 -29.54 13.82 -0.46
N ALA A 114 -28.35 14.14 -0.97
CA ALA A 114 -28.02 14.17 -2.39
C ALA A 114 -26.94 13.13 -2.70
N THR A 115 -26.97 12.60 -3.92
CA THR A 115 -25.89 11.81 -4.52
C THR A 115 -25.57 12.36 -5.90
N HIS A 116 -24.37 12.11 -6.41
CA HIS A 116 -24.00 12.50 -7.76
C HIS A 116 -23.04 11.53 -8.43
N THR A 117 -22.97 11.59 -9.77
CA THR A 117 -22.25 10.61 -10.59
C THR A 117 -20.75 10.58 -10.39
N TYR A 118 -20.14 11.70 -10.00
CA TYR A 118 -18.69 11.75 -9.79
C TYR A 118 -18.26 11.08 -8.49
N GLU A 119 -19.19 10.89 -7.54
CA GLU A 119 -18.94 10.20 -6.28
C GLU A 119 -20.16 9.37 -5.83
N PRO A 120 -20.47 8.27 -6.54
CA PRO A 120 -21.72 7.52 -6.35
C PRO A 120 -21.81 6.77 -5.01
N LYS A 121 -20.72 6.73 -4.23
CA LYS A 121 -20.64 6.05 -2.93
C LYS A 121 -20.81 7.00 -1.74
N LEU A 122 -20.85 8.31 -1.97
CA LEU A 122 -20.97 9.30 -0.91
C LEU A 122 -22.35 9.96 -0.94
N PHE A 123 -23.03 9.92 0.19
CA PHE A 123 -24.30 10.62 0.40
C PHE A 123 -24.01 11.97 1.06
N MET A 124 -24.43 13.05 0.42
CA MET A 124 -24.30 14.42 0.92
C MET A 124 -25.58 14.79 1.69
N PRO A 125 -25.54 14.94 3.02
CA PRO A 125 -26.72 15.34 3.80
C PRO A 125 -27.32 16.66 3.31
N CYS A 126 -28.64 16.74 3.30
CA CYS A 126 -29.42 17.92 2.93
C CYS A 126 -30.23 18.43 4.11
N TYR A 127 -30.30 19.75 4.24
CA TYR A 127 -30.96 20.44 5.32
C TYR A 127 -32.03 21.38 4.77
N SER A 128 -33.22 21.37 5.37
CA SER A 128 -34.22 22.42 5.15
C SER A 128 -33.70 23.71 5.76
N TYR A 129 -33.55 24.74 4.94
CA TYR A 129 -33.03 26.04 5.37
C TYR A 129 -33.45 27.17 4.42
N HIS A 130 -34.47 27.91 4.82
CA HIS A 130 -35.01 29.03 4.07
C HIS A 130 -34.31 30.33 4.47
N ARG A 131 -33.53 30.86 3.52
CA ARG A 131 -32.86 32.14 3.65
C ARG A 131 -33.14 32.95 2.41
N ASP A 132 -33.55 34.19 2.58
CA ASP A 132 -33.85 35.07 1.46
C ASP A 132 -32.60 35.65 0.81
N ARG A 133 -32.72 36.02 -0.46
CA ARG A 133 -31.72 36.77 -1.25
C ARG A 133 -30.37 36.04 -1.38
N VAL A 134 -30.42 34.74 -1.61
CA VAL A 134 -29.23 33.88 -1.76
C VAL A 134 -28.55 34.06 -3.10
N PHE A 135 -29.28 34.47 -4.13
CA PHE A 135 -28.75 34.76 -5.44
C PHE A 135 -29.72 35.66 -6.21
N GLN A 136 -29.21 36.50 -7.10
CA GLN A 136 -30.04 37.27 -8.02
C GLN A 136 -29.83 36.77 -9.45
N LEU A 137 -30.92 36.34 -10.08
CA LEU A 137 -30.93 35.94 -11.48
C LEU A 137 -30.63 37.14 -12.39
N ALA A 138 -30.18 36.86 -13.62
CA ALA A 138 -29.91 37.89 -14.63
C ALA A 138 -31.15 38.71 -15.01
N ASP A 139 -32.35 38.15 -14.83
CA ASP A 139 -33.63 38.84 -15.02
C ASP A 139 -34.05 39.72 -13.82
N GLY A 140 -33.20 39.82 -12.79
CA GLY A 140 -33.38 40.66 -11.62
C GLY A 140 -34.14 40.01 -10.46
N LYS A 141 -34.63 38.77 -10.62
CA LYS A 141 -35.35 38.06 -9.54
C LYS A 141 -34.40 37.57 -8.46
N TRP A 142 -34.83 37.72 -7.22
CA TRP A 142 -34.13 37.17 -6.07
C TRP A 142 -34.55 35.72 -5.81
N CYS A 143 -33.55 34.91 -5.45
CA CYS A 143 -33.70 33.55 -5.00
C CYS A 143 -33.66 33.48 -3.47
N SER A 144 -34.43 32.57 -2.91
CA SER A 144 -34.34 32.12 -1.52
C SER A 144 -33.89 30.67 -1.51
N SER A 145 -33.02 30.26 -0.57
CA SER A 145 -32.72 28.84 -0.41
C SER A 145 -33.96 28.12 0.10
N ALA A 146 -34.15 26.87 -0.29
CA ALA A 146 -35.11 25.97 0.32
C ALA A 146 -34.37 24.79 0.99
N TYR A 147 -33.36 24.25 0.31
CA TYR A 147 -32.50 23.20 0.88
C TYR A 147 -31.02 23.48 0.62
N VAL A 148 -30.20 23.12 1.60
CA VAL A 148 -28.74 23.19 1.53
C VAL A 148 -28.18 21.79 1.78
N CYS A 149 -27.46 21.24 0.81
CA CYS A 149 -26.77 19.96 0.94
C CYS A 149 -25.27 20.16 1.03
N ASN A 150 -24.63 19.54 2.02
CA ASN A 150 -23.19 19.63 2.24
C ASN A 150 -22.69 18.52 3.17
N TYR A 151 -21.37 18.29 3.15
CA TYR A 151 -20.71 17.34 4.05
C TYR A 151 -20.36 17.93 5.43
N ARG A 152 -20.66 19.21 5.67
CA ARG A 152 -20.31 19.96 6.89
C ARG A 152 -21.22 19.70 8.07
N GLY A 153 -22.32 18.98 7.88
CA GLY A 153 -23.22 18.62 8.96
C GLY A 153 -24.11 19.77 9.45
N GLN A 154 -24.13 20.92 8.74
CA GLN A 154 -24.93 22.10 9.14
C GLN A 154 -25.31 23.00 7.93
N PRO A 155 -26.48 23.66 7.93
CA PRO A 155 -26.94 24.51 6.82
C PRO A 155 -26.38 25.95 6.79
N TYR A 156 -25.82 26.45 7.90
CA TYR A 156 -25.45 27.85 8.10
C TYR A 156 -23.92 28.10 8.04
N PRO A 157 -23.45 29.36 7.89
CA PRO A 157 -22.01 29.67 7.86
C PRO A 157 -21.30 29.17 9.13
N GLY A 158 -20.33 28.28 8.96
CA GLY A 158 -19.52 27.73 10.05
C GLY A 158 -18.54 26.66 9.56
N SER A 159 -17.47 26.46 10.32
CA SER A 159 -16.54 25.35 10.13
C SER A 159 -17.21 24.05 10.61
N GLY A 160 -17.72 23.25 9.67
CA GLY A 160 -18.13 21.87 9.93
C GLY A 160 -17.07 20.88 9.41
N PRO A 161 -17.12 19.60 9.81
CA PRO A 161 -16.24 18.58 9.26
C PRO A 161 -16.28 18.59 7.73
N THR A 162 -15.13 18.57 7.07
CA THR A 162 -15.09 18.45 5.60
C THR A 162 -15.51 17.06 5.17
N LYS A 163 -15.80 16.93 3.87
CA LYS A 163 -16.07 15.66 3.17
C LYS A 163 -15.23 14.50 3.72
N PRO A 164 -15.83 13.34 4.06
CA PRO A 164 -15.08 12.17 4.50
C PRO A 164 -13.99 11.85 3.48
N GLU A 165 -12.73 11.73 3.94
CA GLU A 165 -11.63 11.35 3.06
C GLU A 165 -11.97 9.97 2.44
N PRO A 166 -11.77 9.78 1.12
CA PRO A 166 -11.98 8.48 0.51
C PRO A 166 -11.22 7.40 1.31
N GLU A 167 -11.87 6.27 1.61
CA GLU A 167 -11.20 5.15 2.25
C GLU A 167 -9.92 4.82 1.47
N LYS A 168 -8.76 4.98 2.11
CA LYS A 168 -7.49 4.58 1.52
C LYS A 168 -7.58 3.08 1.24
N PRO A 169 -7.26 2.62 0.02
CA PRO A 169 -7.24 1.19 -0.25
C PRO A 169 -6.30 0.53 0.76
N GLU A 170 -6.78 -0.52 1.43
CA GLU A 170 -5.98 -1.26 2.41
C GLU A 170 -4.64 -1.63 1.78
N PRO A 171 -3.49 -1.44 2.46
CA PRO A 171 -2.20 -1.83 1.88
C PRO A 171 -2.23 -3.30 1.44
N GLN A 172 -1.74 -3.58 0.22
CA GLN A 172 -1.63 -4.97 -0.22
C GLN A 172 -0.74 -5.75 0.75
N LYS A 173 -1.19 -6.95 1.13
CA LYS A 173 -0.42 -7.82 2.02
C LYS A 173 0.83 -8.30 1.29
N MET A 174 1.96 -8.24 1.98
CA MET A 174 3.24 -8.72 1.48
C MET A 174 3.61 -10.05 2.12
N GLU A 175 4.32 -10.89 1.38
CA GLU A 175 4.92 -12.13 1.87
C GLU A 175 6.38 -12.25 1.40
N ILE A 176 7.18 -12.97 2.18
CA ILE A 176 8.56 -13.29 1.84
C ILE A 176 8.70 -14.81 1.82
N HIS A 177 9.23 -15.33 0.72
CA HIS A 177 9.60 -16.73 0.56
C HIS A 177 11.11 -16.84 0.40
N GLY A 178 11.69 -17.88 0.98
CA GLY A 178 13.10 -18.22 0.83
C GLY A 178 13.30 -19.54 0.09
N SER A 179 14.46 -19.71 -0.51
CA SER A 179 14.98 -20.99 -0.98
C SER A 179 16.46 -21.07 -0.68
N MET A 180 16.90 -22.14 -0.02
CA MET A 180 18.33 -22.38 0.25
C MET A 180 18.86 -23.58 -0.52
N THR A 181 20.16 -23.53 -0.85
CA THR A 181 20.86 -24.72 -1.35
C THR A 181 21.15 -25.67 -0.23
N GLN A 182 21.39 -26.92 -0.61
CA GLN A 182 21.77 -27.98 0.31
C GLN A 182 23.25 -27.95 0.70
N ASP A 183 24.07 -27.28 -0.12
CA ASP A 183 25.49 -27.13 0.16
C ASP A 183 25.68 -26.38 1.47
N THR A 184 26.57 -26.90 2.32
CA THR A 184 26.89 -26.26 3.60
C THR A 184 28.38 -25.98 3.64
N VAL A 185 28.71 -24.85 4.24
CA VAL A 185 30.10 -24.42 4.46
C VAL A 185 30.35 -24.33 5.94
N GLU A 186 31.51 -24.82 6.37
CA GLU A 186 31.91 -24.82 7.78
C GLU A 186 33.02 -23.80 8.03
N PHE A 187 32.84 -22.96 9.05
CA PHE A 187 33.78 -21.93 9.42
C PHE A 187 34.30 -22.14 10.84
N TRP A 188 35.61 -21.98 11.01
CA TRP A 188 36.24 -21.91 12.33
C TRP A 188 35.99 -20.54 12.98
N GLU A 189 35.48 -20.56 14.21
CA GLU A 189 35.21 -19.39 15.07
C GLU A 189 34.37 -18.24 14.47
N LYS A 190 33.63 -18.50 13.38
CA LYS A 190 32.75 -17.51 12.74
C LYS A 190 31.29 -17.95 12.75
N PRO A 191 30.44 -17.43 13.66
CA PRO A 191 29.03 -17.77 13.71
C PRO A 191 28.25 -17.20 12.52
N ALA A 192 27.09 -17.80 12.22
CA ALA A 192 26.21 -17.36 11.14
C ALA A 192 25.82 -15.88 11.25
N THR A 193 25.65 -15.36 12.47
CA THR A 193 25.34 -13.94 12.72
C THR A 193 26.40 -13.02 12.15
N GLN A 194 27.67 -13.38 12.25
CA GLN A 194 28.77 -12.58 11.70
C GLN A 194 28.76 -12.57 10.17
N ILE A 195 28.35 -13.67 9.54
CA ILE A 195 28.24 -13.78 8.08
C ILE A 195 27.01 -13.01 7.59
N MET A 196 25.85 -13.24 8.21
CA MET A 196 24.58 -12.61 7.83
C MET A 196 24.59 -11.09 8.01
N ASN A 197 25.33 -10.57 9.00
CA ASN A 197 25.51 -9.13 9.17
C ASN A 197 26.18 -8.43 7.97
N THR A 198 26.87 -9.18 7.10
CA THR A 198 27.45 -8.62 5.87
C THR A 198 26.39 -8.26 4.81
N ALA A 199 25.16 -8.77 4.93
CA ALA A 199 24.05 -8.46 4.02
C ALA A 199 23.78 -6.96 3.92
N ARG A 200 23.57 -6.31 5.07
CA ARG A 200 23.29 -4.87 5.14
C ARG A 200 24.47 -4.03 4.67
N GLN A 201 25.69 -4.52 4.88
CA GLN A 201 26.91 -3.85 4.41
C GLN A 201 27.08 -3.93 2.89
N ALA A 202 26.33 -4.79 2.21
CA ALA A 202 26.31 -4.86 0.76
C ALA A 202 25.35 -3.84 0.16
N PHE A 203 24.38 -3.30 0.90
CA PHE A 203 23.39 -2.37 0.35
C PHE A 203 24.05 -1.07 -0.12
N LEU A 204 23.69 -0.63 -1.33
CA LEU A 204 24.12 0.65 -1.87
C LEU A 204 23.27 1.78 -1.29
N SER A 205 23.77 3.02 -1.42
CA SER A 205 23.09 4.21 -0.89
C SER A 205 21.72 4.48 -1.51
N ASP A 206 21.41 3.83 -2.63
CA ASP A 206 20.15 3.94 -3.33
C ASP A 206 19.00 3.21 -2.61
N GLY A 207 19.32 2.29 -1.68
CA GLY A 207 18.36 1.54 -0.89
C GLY A 207 17.57 0.47 -1.67
N TYR A 208 17.88 0.25 -2.95
CA TYR A 208 17.20 -0.74 -3.80
C TYR A 208 18.14 -1.72 -4.50
N SER A 209 19.46 -1.55 -4.37
CA SER A 209 20.44 -2.49 -4.89
C SER A 209 21.60 -2.74 -3.91
N CYS A 210 22.48 -3.69 -4.24
CA CYS A 210 23.67 -4.00 -3.45
C CYS A 210 24.92 -4.15 -4.32
N ASP A 211 26.06 -3.95 -3.67
CA ASP A 211 27.38 -4.29 -4.14
C ASP A 211 27.52 -5.81 -4.32
N THR A 212 27.68 -6.22 -5.56
CA THR A 212 27.82 -7.63 -5.97
C THR A 212 29.26 -8.13 -5.91
N THR A 213 30.20 -7.29 -5.48
CA THR A 213 31.62 -7.64 -5.39
C THR A 213 31.82 -8.77 -4.39
N LYS A 214 32.61 -9.78 -4.79
CA LYS A 214 33.00 -10.89 -3.91
C LYS A 214 33.85 -10.37 -2.74
N ARG A 215 33.43 -10.68 -1.52
CA ARG A 215 34.14 -10.29 -0.29
C ARG A 215 34.73 -11.53 0.39
N PRO A 216 36.00 -11.49 0.86
CA PRO A 216 36.59 -12.62 1.56
C PRO A 216 35.93 -12.82 2.94
N ILE A 217 35.54 -14.05 3.26
CA ILE A 217 35.14 -14.46 4.62
C ILE A 217 36.38 -14.93 5.39
N ASN A 218 37.24 -15.71 4.74
CA ASN A 218 38.54 -16.19 5.23
C ASN A 218 39.47 -16.43 4.04
N ASP A 219 40.65 -17.01 4.27
CA ASP A 219 41.67 -17.25 3.23
C ASP A 219 41.23 -18.22 2.12
N LYS A 220 40.12 -18.95 2.29
CA LYS A 220 39.64 -20.01 1.39
C LYS A 220 38.23 -19.81 0.87
N CYS A 221 37.51 -18.81 1.35
CA CYS A 221 36.07 -18.64 1.10
C CYS A 221 35.73 -17.17 0.82
N THR A 222 34.87 -16.94 -0.16
CA THR A 222 34.31 -15.63 -0.50
C THR A 222 32.79 -15.66 -0.48
N ILE A 223 32.17 -14.51 -0.22
CA ILE A 223 30.71 -14.29 -0.30
C ILE A 223 30.40 -13.21 -1.33
N SER A 224 29.38 -13.44 -2.14
CA SER A 224 28.78 -12.44 -3.03
C SER A 224 27.30 -12.28 -2.71
N TRP A 225 26.81 -11.06 -2.92
CA TRP A 225 25.41 -10.69 -2.76
C TRP A 225 24.79 -10.35 -4.12
N SER A 226 23.52 -10.66 -4.28
CA SER A 226 22.70 -10.23 -5.42
C SER A 226 21.37 -9.75 -4.88
N CYS A 227 20.96 -8.53 -5.20
CA CYS A 227 19.70 -8.02 -4.70
C CYS A 227 19.11 -6.89 -5.52
N THR A 228 17.79 -6.84 -5.48
CA THR A 228 16.94 -5.83 -6.08
C THR A 228 15.76 -5.61 -5.16
N GLY A 229 15.37 -4.38 -4.88
CA GLY A 229 14.24 -4.10 -3.99
C GLY A 229 13.42 -2.92 -4.41
N ASP A 230 12.14 -2.94 -4.08
CA ASP A 230 11.24 -1.81 -4.24
C ASP A 230 11.40 -0.87 -3.02
N PRO A 231 11.83 0.39 -3.22
CA PRO A 231 12.02 1.35 -2.13
C PRO A 231 10.69 1.76 -1.48
N ALA A 232 9.56 1.70 -2.20
CA ALA A 232 8.26 2.03 -1.63
C ALA A 232 7.85 1.05 -0.51
N ASN A 233 8.41 -0.17 -0.54
CA ASN A 233 8.10 -1.25 0.39
C ASN A 233 9.25 -1.57 1.36
N ASN A 234 10.36 -0.82 1.32
CA ASN A 234 11.60 -1.09 2.09
C ASN A 234 12.05 -2.56 1.96
N SER A 235 11.96 -3.09 0.73
CA SER A 235 12.03 -4.53 0.45
C SER A 235 13.32 -5.19 0.95
N LEU A 236 14.47 -4.55 0.68
CA LEU A 236 15.77 -5.07 1.07
C LEU A 236 15.94 -5.14 2.60
N GLU A 237 15.52 -4.11 3.32
CA GLU A 237 15.65 -4.09 4.79
C GLU A 237 14.74 -5.14 5.44
N ARG A 238 13.51 -5.31 4.93
CA ARG A 238 12.59 -6.36 5.42
C ARG A 238 13.15 -7.76 5.18
N MET A 239 13.75 -8.01 4.02
CA MET A 239 14.42 -9.28 3.73
C MET A 239 15.71 -9.47 4.56
N ALA A 240 16.49 -8.41 4.82
CA ALA A 240 17.69 -8.50 5.67
C ALA A 240 17.36 -8.96 7.10
N GLN A 241 16.25 -8.50 7.65
CA GLN A 241 15.79 -8.92 8.98
C GLN A 241 15.41 -10.41 9.05
N VAL A 242 15.10 -11.04 7.92
CA VAL A 242 14.96 -12.50 7.85
C VAL A 242 16.30 -13.16 8.15
N PHE A 243 17.42 -12.64 7.62
CA PHE A 243 18.74 -13.20 7.92
C PHE A 243 19.15 -13.05 9.37
N ASP A 244 18.79 -11.95 10.05
CA ASP A 244 19.05 -11.79 11.49
C ASP A 244 18.40 -12.92 12.30
N LYS A 245 17.16 -13.28 11.93
CA LYS A 245 16.43 -14.37 12.58
C LYS A 245 16.99 -15.73 12.22
N LEU A 246 17.27 -15.97 10.94
CA LEU A 246 17.85 -17.22 10.46
C LEU A 246 19.20 -17.50 11.10
N ALA A 247 20.07 -16.49 11.23
CA ALA A 247 21.39 -16.63 11.82
C ALA A 247 21.40 -17.18 13.26
N THR A 248 20.26 -17.11 13.95
CA THR A 248 20.10 -17.64 15.32
C THR A 248 19.29 -18.93 15.39
N HIS A 249 18.77 -19.41 14.25
CA HIS A 249 17.93 -20.59 14.19
C HIS A 249 18.78 -21.86 14.05
N ASP A 250 18.60 -22.80 14.96
CA ASP A 250 19.26 -24.11 15.03
C ASP A 250 19.14 -24.98 13.76
N LYS A 251 18.05 -24.78 12.99
CA LYS A 251 17.81 -25.43 11.70
C LYS A 251 18.50 -24.77 10.52
N PHE A 252 18.95 -23.52 10.68
CA PHE A 252 19.69 -22.79 9.65
C PHE A 252 21.21 -22.89 9.87
N THR A 253 21.65 -22.89 11.13
CA THR A 253 23.06 -23.02 11.50
C THR A 253 23.26 -24.03 12.61
N SER A 254 24.36 -24.80 12.53
CA SER A 254 24.77 -25.70 13.60
C SER A 254 26.20 -25.40 14.05
N MET A 255 26.52 -25.75 15.30
CA MET A 255 27.83 -25.55 15.90
C MET A 255 28.34 -26.87 16.46
N ARG A 256 29.63 -27.16 16.25
CA ARG A 256 30.34 -28.26 16.91
C ARG A 256 31.64 -27.76 17.54
N GLU A 257 31.99 -28.33 18.68
CA GLU A 257 33.26 -28.08 19.37
C GLU A 257 34.21 -29.26 19.15
N VAL A 258 35.48 -28.95 18.93
CA VAL A 258 36.58 -29.92 18.86
C VAL A 258 37.58 -29.58 19.94
N VAL A 259 37.73 -30.48 20.91
CA VAL A 259 38.69 -30.32 22.00
C VAL A 259 40.00 -31.02 21.62
N THR A 260 41.10 -30.27 21.63
CA THR A 260 42.44 -30.78 21.35
C THR A 260 43.36 -30.48 22.53
N ASP A 261 44.06 -31.50 23.03
CA ASP A 261 45.07 -31.31 24.07
C ASP A 261 46.36 -30.77 23.43
N VAL A 262 46.72 -29.54 23.76
CA VAL A 262 47.94 -28.88 23.28
C VAL A 262 48.99 -28.92 24.38
N CYS A 263 50.21 -29.30 24.03
CA CYS A 263 51.30 -29.29 24.99
C CYS A 263 51.74 -27.85 25.32
N ARG A 264 51.50 -27.40 26.55
CA ARG A 264 51.92 -26.07 27.02
C ARG A 264 53.37 -26.05 27.47
N TYR A 265 53.80 -27.11 28.15
CA TYR A 265 55.16 -27.24 28.66
C TYR A 265 55.81 -28.53 28.17
N PRO A 266 56.54 -28.48 27.04
CA PRO A 266 57.37 -29.60 26.60
C PRO A 266 58.42 -29.96 27.66
N ASP A 267 58.68 -31.24 27.87
CA ASP A 267 59.73 -31.72 28.76
C ASP A 267 61.09 -31.59 28.08
N THR A 268 61.93 -30.70 28.60
CA THR A 268 63.27 -30.43 28.09
C THR A 268 64.36 -31.11 28.93
N ARG A 269 63.99 -32.00 29.87
CA ARG A 269 64.97 -32.72 30.70
C ARG A 269 65.64 -33.85 29.89
N PRO A 270 66.95 -34.10 30.10
CA PRO A 270 67.66 -35.19 29.44
C PRO A 270 66.96 -36.55 29.60
N GLY A 271 66.66 -37.22 28.49
CA GLY A 271 65.98 -38.52 28.44
C GLY A 271 64.45 -38.45 28.44
N LYS A 272 63.86 -37.25 28.36
CA LYS A 272 62.41 -37.02 28.28
C LYS A 272 62.00 -36.08 27.14
N GLU A 273 62.93 -35.76 26.24
CA GLU A 273 62.70 -34.88 25.11
C GLU A 273 61.53 -35.38 24.26
N GLY A 274 60.56 -34.50 23.99
CA GLY A 274 59.34 -34.81 23.24
C GLY A 274 58.14 -35.25 24.09
N GLN A 275 58.30 -35.46 25.40
CA GLN A 275 57.17 -35.63 26.32
C GLN A 275 56.56 -34.28 26.68
N CYS A 276 55.28 -34.25 27.06
CA CYS A 276 54.65 -33.05 27.58
C CYS A 276 54.48 -33.13 29.09
N ARG A 277 54.86 -32.07 29.81
CA ARG A 277 54.68 -31.97 31.27
C ARG A 277 53.29 -31.48 31.66
N GLN A 278 52.67 -30.68 30.80
CA GLN A 278 51.34 -30.12 31.04
C GLN A 278 50.63 -29.88 29.72
N TYR A 279 49.47 -30.50 29.59
CA TYR A 279 48.54 -30.26 28.50
C TYR A 279 47.57 -29.13 28.88
N GLU A 280 47.14 -28.40 27.88
CA GLU A 280 46.06 -27.41 27.95
C GLU A 280 45.01 -27.75 26.90
N GLN A 281 43.74 -27.73 27.28
CA GLN A 281 42.64 -28.00 26.36
C GLN A 281 42.38 -26.78 25.49
N LYS A 282 42.60 -26.94 24.18
CA LYS A 282 42.17 -25.99 23.17
C LYS A 282 40.80 -26.41 22.65
N ILE A 283 39.82 -25.50 22.73
CA ILE A 283 38.46 -25.73 22.23
C ILE A 283 38.30 -24.96 20.92
N ASP A 284 38.23 -25.67 19.80
CA ASP A 284 37.97 -25.08 18.48
C ASP A 284 36.49 -25.19 18.14
N ARG A 285 35.86 -24.08 17.77
CA ARG A 285 34.42 -24.02 17.41
C ARG A 285 34.26 -23.95 15.90
N TYR A 286 33.38 -24.79 15.36
CA TYR A 286 33.06 -24.84 13.94
C TYR A 286 31.57 -24.60 13.73
N TYR A 287 31.24 -23.68 12.83
CA TYR A 287 29.87 -23.27 12.51
C TYR A 287 29.52 -23.62 11.08
N LYS A 288 28.42 -24.35 10.87
CA LYS A 288 27.89 -24.66 9.54
C LYS A 288 26.77 -23.70 9.15
N VAL A 289 26.78 -23.26 7.89
CA VAL A 289 25.70 -22.45 7.27
C VAL A 289 25.45 -22.89 5.82
N PRO A 290 24.28 -22.59 5.23
CA PRO A 290 24.03 -22.88 3.83
C PRO A 290 24.95 -22.06 2.92
N GLY A 291 25.41 -22.67 1.83
CA GLY A 291 26.27 -22.05 0.83
C GLY A 291 25.54 -20.96 0.04
N SER A 292 24.23 -21.06 -0.14
CA SER A 292 23.43 -19.98 -0.70
C SER A 292 21.99 -19.99 -0.19
N ILE A 293 21.37 -18.81 -0.24
CA ILE A 293 19.95 -18.63 0.02
C ILE A 293 19.46 -17.46 -0.83
N LYS A 294 18.27 -17.60 -1.39
CA LYS A 294 17.54 -16.57 -2.11
C LYS A 294 16.24 -16.28 -1.38
N LEU A 295 15.99 -15.01 -1.07
CA LEU A 295 14.73 -14.50 -0.56
C LEU A 295 14.01 -13.75 -1.68
N THR A 296 12.69 -13.85 -1.73
CA THR A 296 11.84 -13.14 -2.69
C THR A 296 10.63 -12.59 -1.97
N MET A 297 10.41 -11.28 -2.09
CA MET A 297 9.25 -10.60 -1.53
C MET A 297 8.21 -10.35 -2.61
N ARG A 298 6.95 -10.72 -2.36
CA ARG A 298 5.83 -10.59 -3.29
C ARG A 298 4.59 -10.03 -2.60
N ASN A 299 3.71 -9.41 -3.36
CA ASN A 299 2.36 -9.10 -2.89
C ASN A 299 1.47 -10.35 -3.00
N VAL A 300 0.57 -10.48 -2.04
CA VAL A 300 -0.50 -11.47 -2.04
C VAL A 300 -1.69 -10.88 -2.80
N PRO A 301 -2.13 -11.48 -3.92
CA PRO A 301 -3.33 -11.04 -4.63
C PRO A 301 -4.54 -10.99 -3.70
N ARG A 302 -5.35 -9.93 -3.77
CA ARG A 302 -6.61 -9.90 -3.03
C ARG A 302 -7.64 -10.79 -3.70
N ASP A 303 -8.39 -11.55 -2.91
CA ASP A 303 -9.44 -12.43 -3.41
C ASP A 303 -10.48 -11.65 -4.22
N GLY A 304 -10.77 -12.13 -5.44
CA GLY A 304 -11.78 -11.53 -6.33
C GLY A 304 -11.37 -10.22 -7.01
N SER A 305 -10.15 -9.70 -6.78
CA SER A 305 -9.68 -8.45 -7.39
C SER A 305 -9.14 -8.58 -8.82
N GLY A 306 -8.75 -9.79 -9.22
CA GLY A 306 -8.01 -10.02 -10.48
C GLY A 306 -6.57 -9.47 -10.47
N GLU A 307 -6.06 -9.04 -9.31
CA GLU A 307 -4.67 -8.61 -9.15
C GLU A 307 -3.70 -9.81 -9.33
N ASN A 308 -2.53 -9.55 -9.91
CA ASN A 308 -1.47 -10.55 -10.03
C ASN A 308 -0.46 -10.46 -8.88
N SER A 309 0.20 -11.57 -8.57
CA SER A 309 1.37 -11.57 -7.70
C SER A 309 2.58 -11.07 -8.47
N ASN A 310 3.14 -9.97 -7.99
CA ASN A 310 4.31 -9.25 -8.48
C ASN A 310 5.47 -9.38 -7.50
N VAL A 311 6.68 -9.41 -8.03
CA VAL A 311 7.91 -9.41 -7.23
C VAL A 311 8.26 -7.97 -6.87
N HIS A 312 8.43 -7.71 -5.57
CA HIS A 312 8.85 -6.41 -5.03
C HIS A 312 10.30 -6.44 -4.53
N GLY A 313 10.93 -7.61 -4.46
CA GLY A 313 12.36 -7.67 -4.22
C GLY A 313 12.91 -9.08 -4.21
N GLU A 314 14.21 -9.18 -4.46
CA GLU A 314 15.02 -10.37 -4.35
C GLU A 314 16.29 -10.05 -3.56
N LEU A 315 16.70 -10.96 -2.69
CA LEU A 315 17.94 -10.85 -1.93
C LEU A 315 18.58 -12.22 -1.78
N GLU A 316 19.78 -12.38 -2.32
CA GLU A 316 20.50 -13.64 -2.39
C GLU A 316 21.94 -13.46 -1.93
N TYR A 317 22.46 -14.47 -1.23
CA TYR A 317 23.90 -14.64 -1.03
C TYR A 317 24.39 -15.96 -1.62
N THR A 318 25.65 -15.97 -2.04
CA THR A 318 26.37 -17.18 -2.45
C THR A 318 27.76 -17.19 -1.83
N ILE A 319 28.13 -18.31 -1.21
CA ILE A 319 29.44 -18.56 -0.63
C ILE A 319 30.18 -19.56 -1.52
N GLN A 320 31.42 -19.23 -1.89
CA GLN A 320 32.30 -20.09 -2.68
C GLN A 320 33.58 -20.35 -1.89
N CYS A 321 33.93 -21.63 -1.69
CA CYS A 321 35.11 -22.08 -0.95
C CYS A 321 35.94 -23.09 -1.76
N ASP A 322 37.26 -23.13 -1.54
CA ASP A 322 38.19 -24.05 -2.24
C ASP A 322 37.93 -25.54 -1.96
N THR A 323 37.32 -25.86 -0.81
CA THR A 323 36.95 -27.23 -0.43
C THR A 323 35.49 -27.29 -0.02
N SER A 324 34.57 -27.34 -0.98
CA SER A 324 33.17 -27.69 -0.70
C SER A 324 33.08 -29.20 -0.47
N ARG A 325 33.08 -29.65 0.78
CA ARG A 325 32.64 -31.02 1.10
C ARG A 325 31.12 -31.03 1.14
N TRP A 326 30.55 -31.84 0.26
CA TRP A 326 29.12 -31.93 0.00
C TRP A 326 28.47 -32.77 1.10
N GLU A 327 27.66 -32.15 1.96
CA GLU A 327 26.85 -32.86 2.95
C GLU A 327 25.38 -32.41 2.79
N CYS A 328 24.52 -33.26 2.20
CA CYS A 328 23.05 -33.09 2.13
C CYS A 328 22.38 -33.18 3.54
N MET A 329 23.01 -32.69 4.62
CA MET A 329 22.49 -32.87 5.98
C MET A 329 21.45 -31.80 6.39
N LEU A 330 21.65 -30.53 6.00
CA LEU A 330 20.79 -29.43 6.48
C LEU A 330 19.34 -29.58 5.98
N CYS A 331 19.13 -29.91 4.71
CA CYS A 331 17.77 -30.10 4.18
C CYS A 331 17.07 -31.39 4.65
N ASN A 332 17.83 -32.43 5.02
CA ASN A 332 17.25 -33.63 5.63
C ASN A 332 16.75 -33.39 7.08
N ALA A 333 17.39 -32.48 7.83
CA ALA A 333 16.95 -32.08 9.17
C ALA A 333 15.79 -31.06 9.17
N VAL A 334 15.69 -30.24 8.13
CA VAL A 334 14.68 -29.18 7.97
C VAL A 334 13.33 -29.73 7.45
N GLY A 335 13.33 -30.84 6.71
CA GLY A 335 12.17 -31.31 5.96
C GLY A 335 11.98 -30.52 4.66
N THR A 336 10.77 -30.53 4.09
CA THR A 336 10.48 -29.82 2.82
C THR A 336 10.48 -28.28 2.94
N ALA A 337 10.33 -27.69 4.14
CA ALA A 337 10.43 -26.24 4.35
C ALA A 337 10.71 -25.83 5.81
N LEU A 338 11.56 -24.82 6.02
CA LEU A 338 11.75 -24.11 7.29
C LEU A 338 10.77 -22.93 7.38
N SER A 339 10.00 -22.84 8.47
CA SER A 339 9.11 -21.70 8.71
C SER A 339 9.64 -20.85 9.87
N VAL A 340 9.97 -19.58 9.61
CA VAL A 340 10.53 -18.67 10.63
C VAL A 340 9.59 -17.49 10.88
N PRO A 341 9.22 -17.20 12.14
CA PRO A 341 8.47 -16.00 12.47
C PRO A 341 9.37 -14.77 12.37
N VAL A 342 9.07 -13.91 11.39
CA VAL A 342 9.77 -12.64 11.19
C VAL A 342 8.74 -11.51 11.30
N PRO A 343 8.68 -10.78 12.43
CA PRO A 343 7.68 -9.72 12.63
C PRO A 343 7.66 -8.68 11.50
N ALA A 344 8.82 -8.37 10.93
CA ALA A 344 8.94 -7.43 9.82
C ALA A 344 8.42 -7.95 8.47
N ALA A 345 8.34 -9.27 8.30
CA ALA A 345 7.66 -9.89 7.16
C ALA A 345 6.13 -9.87 7.33
N GLY A 346 5.62 -9.57 8.52
CA GLY A 346 4.18 -9.58 8.82
C GLY A 346 3.54 -10.99 8.78
N ALA A 347 4.35 -12.04 8.60
CA ALA A 347 3.94 -13.43 8.47
C ALA A 347 5.10 -14.39 8.76
N LEU A 348 4.81 -15.70 8.78
CA LEU A 348 5.83 -16.74 8.75
C LEU A 348 6.52 -16.72 7.38
N VAL A 349 7.85 -16.68 7.39
CA VAL A 349 8.67 -16.82 6.17
C VAL A 349 8.89 -18.31 5.94
N SER A 350 8.40 -18.82 4.81
CA SER A 350 8.66 -20.21 4.39
C SER A 350 9.95 -20.25 3.57
N ILE A 351 10.85 -21.16 3.91
CA ILE A 351 12.11 -21.36 3.22
C ILE A 351 12.18 -22.79 2.72
N GLY A 352 12.08 -22.95 1.41
CA GLY A 352 12.20 -24.24 0.75
C GLY A 352 13.65 -24.70 0.62
N CYS A 353 13.84 -26.01 0.51
CA CYS A 353 15.11 -26.62 0.13
C CYS A 353 15.04 -27.09 -1.33
N GLN A 354 16.04 -26.74 -2.14
CA GLN A 354 16.19 -27.32 -3.49
C GLN A 354 16.66 -28.80 -3.37
N ALA A 355 16.28 -29.68 -4.31
CA ALA A 355 16.55 -31.12 -4.26
C ALA A 355 18.06 -31.46 -4.43
N CYS A 356 18.52 -32.60 -3.88
CA CYS A 356 19.90 -33.06 -4.07
C CYS A 356 20.09 -33.42 -5.54
N ASN A 357 21.04 -32.77 -6.23
CA ASN A 357 21.55 -33.30 -7.48
C ASN A 357 22.32 -34.59 -7.16
N THR A 358 21.67 -35.73 -7.38
CA THR A 358 22.33 -37.03 -7.46
C THR A 358 22.96 -37.14 -8.84
N GLU A 359 24.04 -36.40 -9.09
CA GLU A 359 24.91 -36.72 -10.24
C GLU A 359 25.96 -37.74 -9.77
N ASN A 360 25.92 -38.90 -10.44
CA ASN A 360 26.77 -40.06 -10.24
C ASN A 360 28.25 -39.79 -10.54
#